data_AF-A0A4R7NQP9-F1
#
_entry.id   AF-A0A4R7NQP9-F1
#
_cell.length_a   1.000
_cell.length_b   1.000
_cell.length_c   1.000
_cell.angle_alpha   90.00
_cell.angle_beta   90.00
_cell.angle_gamma   90.00
#
_symmetry.space_group_name_H-M   'P 1'
#
loop_
_entity.id
_entity.type
_entity.pdbx_description
1 polymer ?
#
loop_
_entity_poly.entity_id
_entity_poly.type
_entity_poly.pdbx_seq_one_letter_code
_entity_poly.pdbx_strand_id
1 'polypeptide(L)'
;MNRLIRPAPMPEELAIALQARAARWNGLADKTRWTSEMRRALADDGQSCEGLPEIEAMAMFHGEPVGRFVVGHTVVPLIHAFSADDGAGEHGGPARRHLLPKNAFRVLRAGAYLCRKCVEEDLDFHGMSWWRRDHQLPGLFWCPKHRTALHLHQDAAVFRAPPSAVISEASCVGNEWCEELRSNALISRFIEIQEGLLSLEVPLSERVVSRMMRDRASDQGFHSGVHEVKRPLVSTLLREKVDPKWIDTLYGGFGETQDGYYFSIDGTLRGHHDSAGAVSYALVAAVLWSSADDALTAMMDADSTRGTQDRSAKPGPDRARLEAAYLENRGGHAAVARKLNLREDTVRQILDAAGFPALGAGMGLLKAAAAFYLDGESLNNASRMANVKASELEKLIRTSGQPFADILRRWVPVSAGDIPVSSLASPRRLMRKGGMPATSQGNEASNPESAAESGKPIAKTASKTHH
;
A
#
# COMPACT_ATOMS: atom_id res chain seq x y z
N MET A 1 -17.84 -30.25 -24.28
CA MET A 1 -16.80 -29.68 -23.40
C MET A 1 -17.08 -30.18 -21.99
N ASN A 2 -16.08 -30.72 -21.29
CA ASN A 2 -16.26 -31.10 -19.89
C ASN A 2 -16.42 -29.82 -19.07
N ARG A 3 -17.61 -29.62 -18.50
CA ARG A 3 -17.88 -28.48 -17.63
C ARG A 3 -17.03 -28.61 -16.37
N LEU A 4 -16.19 -27.61 -16.08
CA LEU A 4 -15.43 -27.60 -14.84
C LEU A 4 -16.38 -27.58 -13.64
N ILE A 5 -16.06 -28.35 -12.62
CA ILE A 5 -16.74 -28.33 -11.33
C ILE A 5 -16.38 -27.01 -10.64
N ARG A 6 -17.42 -26.28 -10.20
CA ARG A 6 -17.32 -25.01 -9.46
C ARG A 6 -17.62 -25.26 -7.98
N PRO A 7 -16.62 -25.57 -7.13
CA PRO A 7 -16.88 -25.65 -5.70
C PRO A 7 -17.42 -24.31 -5.19
N ALA A 8 -18.43 -24.34 -4.32
CA ALA A 8 -18.80 -23.16 -3.56
C ALA A 8 -17.63 -22.77 -2.62
N PRO A 9 -17.24 -21.49 -2.54
CA PRO A 9 -16.33 -21.01 -1.50
C PRO A 9 -16.88 -21.32 -0.10
N MET A 10 -16.04 -21.81 0.81
CA MET A 10 -16.46 -22.04 2.20
C MET A 10 -16.24 -20.76 3.04
N PRO A 11 -17.02 -20.53 4.10
CA PRO A 11 -16.83 -19.36 4.97
C PRO A 11 -15.38 -19.27 5.46
N GLU A 12 -14.76 -18.09 5.30
CA GLU A 12 -13.37 -17.83 5.69
C GLU A 12 -12.33 -18.74 5.03
N GLU A 13 -12.66 -19.40 3.91
CA GLU A 13 -11.66 -20.18 3.16
C GLU A 13 -10.67 -19.25 2.46
N LEU A 14 -9.38 -19.48 2.68
CA LEU A 14 -8.34 -18.75 1.96
C LEU A 14 -8.40 -19.01 0.45
N ALA A 15 -8.27 -17.97 -0.36
CA ALA A 15 -8.33 -18.03 -1.81
C ALA A 15 -7.27 -18.97 -2.41
N ILE A 16 -6.08 -19.05 -1.81
CA ILE A 16 -5.05 -20.01 -2.23
C ILE A 16 -5.47 -21.47 -2.01
N ALA A 17 -6.20 -21.74 -0.91
CA ALA A 17 -6.72 -23.06 -0.60
C ALA A 17 -7.94 -23.41 -1.47
N LEU A 18 -8.84 -22.46 -1.68
CA LEU A 18 -9.98 -22.57 -2.59
C LEU A 18 -9.51 -22.86 -4.02
N GLN A 19 -8.50 -22.13 -4.50
CA GLN A 19 -7.88 -22.36 -5.79
C GLN A 19 -7.39 -23.81 -5.91
N ALA A 20 -6.63 -24.28 -4.91
CA ALA A 20 -6.12 -25.64 -4.93
C ALA A 20 -7.23 -26.68 -4.88
N ARG A 21 -8.29 -26.44 -4.08
CA ARG A 21 -9.46 -27.32 -4.00
C ARG A 21 -10.18 -27.43 -5.33
N ALA A 22 -10.42 -26.30 -5.99
CA ALA A 22 -11.03 -26.26 -7.31
C ALA A 22 -10.17 -26.99 -8.37
N ALA A 23 -8.85 -26.82 -8.34
CA ALA A 23 -7.94 -27.56 -9.21
C ALA A 23 -8.03 -29.08 -8.96
N ARG A 24 -7.98 -29.53 -7.70
CA ARG A 24 -8.09 -30.96 -7.33
C ARG A 24 -9.41 -31.60 -7.80
N TRP A 25 -10.54 -30.92 -7.60
CA TRP A 25 -11.86 -31.42 -8.01
C TRP A 25 -11.99 -31.57 -9.53
N ASN A 26 -11.21 -30.81 -10.29
CA ASN A 26 -11.16 -30.90 -11.74
C ASN A 26 -10.03 -31.81 -12.26
N GLY A 27 -9.33 -32.54 -11.38
CA GLY A 27 -8.23 -33.43 -11.76
C GLY A 27 -6.99 -32.70 -12.28
N LEU A 28 -6.78 -31.45 -11.87
CA LEU A 28 -5.68 -30.60 -12.31
C LEU A 28 -4.63 -30.49 -11.20
N ALA A 29 -3.42 -30.99 -11.48
CA ALA A 29 -2.32 -31.02 -10.52
C ALA A 29 -1.54 -29.70 -10.42
N ASP A 30 -1.61 -28.85 -11.45
CA ASP A 30 -0.82 -27.64 -11.57
C ASP A 30 -1.69 -26.37 -11.58
N LYS A 31 -1.18 -25.33 -10.92
CA LYS A 31 -1.83 -24.02 -10.82
C LYS A 31 -1.99 -23.38 -12.20
N THR A 32 -0.95 -23.38 -13.04
CA THR A 32 -0.98 -22.77 -14.37
C THR A 32 -2.05 -23.40 -15.24
N ARG A 33 -2.14 -24.73 -15.21
CA ARG A 33 -3.19 -25.46 -15.93
C ARG A 33 -4.58 -25.11 -15.39
N TRP A 34 -4.77 -25.08 -14.08
CA TRP A 34 -6.02 -24.60 -13.47
C TRP A 34 -6.42 -23.22 -13.97
N THR A 35 -5.51 -22.24 -13.92
CA THR A 35 -5.80 -20.86 -14.32
C THR A 35 -6.19 -20.76 -15.80
N SER A 36 -5.51 -21.51 -16.68
CA SER A 36 -5.85 -21.56 -18.11
C SER A 36 -7.25 -22.17 -18.35
N GLU A 37 -7.52 -23.30 -17.70
CA GLU A 37 -8.79 -24.02 -17.81
C GLU A 37 -9.97 -23.22 -17.26
N MET A 38 -9.81 -22.58 -16.11
CA MET A 38 -10.79 -21.68 -15.50
C MET A 38 -11.13 -20.52 -16.45
N ARG A 39 -10.11 -19.87 -17.03
CA ARG A 39 -10.30 -18.76 -17.99
C ARG A 39 -10.99 -19.20 -19.27
N ARG A 40 -10.65 -20.39 -19.78
CA ARG A 40 -11.35 -20.98 -20.93
C ARG A 40 -12.82 -21.22 -20.61
N ALA A 41 -13.13 -21.80 -19.45
CA ALA A 41 -14.52 -22.04 -19.04
C ALA A 41 -15.32 -20.73 -18.89
N LEU A 42 -14.70 -19.65 -18.43
CA LEU A 42 -15.33 -18.31 -18.40
C LEU A 42 -15.59 -17.78 -19.82
N ALA A 43 -14.63 -17.94 -20.73
CA ALA A 43 -14.78 -17.51 -22.12
C ALA A 43 -15.89 -18.30 -22.85
N ASP A 44 -15.99 -19.61 -22.61
CA ASP A 44 -17.06 -20.47 -23.14
C ASP A 44 -18.45 -20.04 -22.63
N ASP A 45 -18.53 -19.47 -21.41
CA ASP A 45 -19.73 -18.86 -20.84
C ASP A 45 -19.99 -17.42 -21.36
N GLY A 46 -19.18 -16.93 -22.29
CA GLY A 46 -19.28 -15.59 -22.87
C GLY A 46 -18.72 -14.48 -21.98
N GLN A 47 -17.95 -14.81 -20.94
CA GLN A 47 -17.35 -13.84 -20.03
C GLN A 47 -15.91 -13.52 -20.46
N SER A 48 -15.61 -12.24 -20.69
CA SER A 48 -14.24 -11.81 -21.00
C SER A 48 -13.41 -11.70 -19.71
N CYS A 49 -12.30 -12.43 -19.67
CA CYS A 49 -11.34 -12.40 -18.57
C CYS A 49 -9.96 -11.84 -18.98
N GLU A 50 -9.84 -11.30 -20.19
CA GLU A 50 -8.57 -10.80 -20.72
C GLU A 50 -8.05 -9.64 -19.86
N GLY A 51 -6.78 -9.73 -19.45
CA GLY A 51 -6.15 -8.73 -18.58
C GLY A 51 -6.65 -8.69 -17.13
N LEU A 52 -7.60 -9.54 -16.72
CA LEU A 52 -8.05 -9.63 -15.32
C LEU A 52 -6.96 -10.28 -14.45
N PRO A 53 -6.67 -9.75 -13.25
CA PRO A 53 -5.96 -10.48 -12.21
C PRO A 53 -6.61 -11.84 -11.93
N GLU A 54 -5.80 -12.81 -11.53
CA GLU A 54 -6.26 -14.17 -11.27
C GLU A 54 -7.38 -14.24 -10.21
N ILE A 55 -7.31 -13.42 -9.16
CA ILE A 55 -8.34 -13.36 -8.12
C ILE A 55 -9.69 -12.84 -8.66
N GLU A 56 -9.68 -11.91 -9.63
CA GLU A 56 -10.92 -11.40 -10.25
C GLU A 56 -11.55 -12.48 -11.13
N ALA A 57 -10.73 -13.22 -11.87
CA ALA A 57 -11.20 -14.36 -12.64
C ALA A 57 -11.76 -15.47 -11.73
N MET A 58 -11.15 -15.70 -10.55
CA MET A 58 -11.71 -16.62 -9.55
C MET A 58 -13.06 -16.15 -9.01
N ALA A 59 -13.17 -14.88 -8.59
CA ALA A 59 -14.45 -14.33 -8.11
C ALA A 59 -15.55 -14.49 -9.16
N MET A 60 -15.24 -14.16 -10.42
CA MET A 60 -16.15 -14.35 -11.56
C MET A 60 -16.52 -15.83 -11.77
N PHE A 61 -15.55 -16.74 -11.68
CA PHE A 61 -15.77 -18.18 -11.82
C PHE A 61 -16.68 -18.76 -10.73
N HIS A 62 -16.59 -18.22 -9.50
CA HIS A 62 -17.45 -18.59 -8.38
C HIS A 62 -18.77 -17.80 -8.35
N GLY A 63 -18.99 -16.85 -9.27
CA GLY A 63 -20.21 -16.05 -9.34
C GLY A 63 -20.35 -15.03 -8.20
N GLU A 64 -19.24 -14.57 -7.63
CA GLU A 64 -19.21 -13.63 -6.52
C GLU A 64 -18.67 -12.25 -6.95
N PRO A 65 -19.21 -11.12 -6.42
CA PRO A 65 -18.61 -9.81 -6.62
C PRO A 65 -17.15 -9.78 -6.14
N VAL A 66 -16.25 -9.21 -6.95
CA VAL A 66 -14.81 -9.18 -6.66
C VAL A 66 -14.50 -8.63 -5.26
N GLY A 67 -15.15 -7.53 -4.86
CA GLY A 67 -14.92 -6.93 -3.54
C GLY A 67 -15.26 -7.88 -2.40
N ARG A 68 -16.42 -8.52 -2.45
CA ARG A 68 -16.83 -9.53 -1.46
C ARG A 68 -15.89 -10.73 -1.45
N PHE A 69 -15.50 -11.23 -2.63
CA PHE A 69 -14.57 -12.35 -2.72
C PHE A 69 -13.19 -12.00 -2.12
N VAL A 70 -12.68 -10.80 -2.38
CA VAL A 70 -11.41 -10.33 -1.80
C VAL A 70 -11.52 -10.17 -0.29
N VAL A 71 -12.62 -9.59 0.20
CA VAL A 71 -12.86 -9.36 1.64
C VAL A 71 -13.18 -10.65 2.39
N GLY A 72 -13.78 -11.67 1.77
CA GLY A 72 -14.13 -12.93 2.44
C GLY A 72 -13.05 -14.02 2.34
N HIS A 73 -12.23 -13.99 1.29
CA HIS A 73 -11.32 -15.11 0.98
C HIS A 73 -9.84 -14.71 0.92
N THR A 74 -9.48 -13.46 1.18
CA THR A 74 -8.05 -13.05 1.16
C THR A 74 -7.66 -12.31 2.42
N VAL A 75 -6.35 -12.15 2.63
CA VAL A 75 -5.79 -11.29 3.67
C VAL A 75 -5.51 -9.87 3.19
N VAL A 76 -5.95 -9.52 1.96
CA VAL A 76 -5.75 -8.17 1.39
C VAL A 76 -6.32 -7.07 2.29
N PRO A 77 -7.53 -7.20 2.88
CA PRO A 77 -8.05 -6.17 3.78
C PRO A 77 -7.09 -5.89 4.93
N LEU A 78 -6.51 -6.93 5.55
CA LEU A 78 -5.54 -6.72 6.62
C LEU A 78 -4.20 -6.17 6.12
N ILE A 79 -3.63 -6.68 5.02
CA ILE A 79 -2.35 -6.13 4.48
C ILE A 79 -2.46 -4.64 4.20
N HIS A 80 -3.63 -4.22 3.70
CA HIS A 80 -3.89 -2.89 3.18
C HIS A 80 -4.93 -2.13 4.00
N ALA A 81 -5.11 -2.46 5.28
CA ALA A 81 -6.16 -1.88 6.13
C ALA A 81 -6.05 -0.36 6.27
N PHE A 82 -4.85 0.18 6.05
CA PHE A 82 -4.56 1.61 6.07
C PHE A 82 -4.00 2.06 4.72
N SER A 83 -4.35 3.27 4.32
CA SER A 83 -3.96 3.86 3.05
C SER A 83 -3.48 5.30 3.27
N ALA A 84 -2.30 5.61 2.73
CA ALA A 84 -1.82 6.99 2.63
C ALA A 84 -2.70 7.81 1.66
N ASP A 85 -3.28 7.13 0.65
CA ASP A 85 -4.18 7.75 -0.31
C ASP A 85 -5.53 8.05 0.31
N ASP A 86 -5.79 9.33 0.31
CA ASP A 86 -6.89 9.99 0.96
C ASP A 86 -8.15 9.81 0.09
N GLY A 87 -8.80 8.64 0.21
CA GLY A 87 -9.97 8.26 -0.60
C GLY A 87 -9.73 6.96 -1.36
N ALA A 88 -9.01 6.03 -0.74
CA ALA A 88 -8.82 4.71 -1.27
C ALA A 88 -10.16 4.06 -1.62
N GLY A 89 -10.26 3.50 -2.84
CA GLY A 89 -11.41 2.69 -3.21
C GLY A 89 -11.47 1.39 -2.43
N GLU A 90 -12.60 0.70 -2.55
CA GLU A 90 -12.86 -0.63 -1.97
C GLU A 90 -11.76 -1.65 -2.27
N HIS A 91 -11.55 -2.59 -1.36
CA HIS A 91 -10.75 -3.78 -1.62
C HIS A 91 -11.36 -4.58 -2.77
N GLY A 92 -10.55 -4.94 -3.77
CA GLY A 92 -11.06 -5.56 -5.00
C GLY A 92 -11.68 -4.58 -6.01
N GLY A 93 -11.80 -3.30 -5.67
CA GLY A 93 -12.31 -2.26 -6.56
C GLY A 93 -11.29 -1.80 -7.62
N PRO A 94 -11.74 -1.13 -8.71
CA PRO A 94 -10.87 -0.70 -9.81
C PRO A 94 -9.69 0.18 -9.37
N ALA A 95 -9.90 1.07 -8.38
CA ALA A 95 -8.86 1.97 -7.87
C ALA A 95 -7.67 1.23 -7.24
N ARG A 96 -7.90 0.04 -6.68
CA ARG A 96 -6.88 -0.77 -5.98
C ARG A 96 -6.54 -2.08 -6.69
N ARG A 97 -7.02 -2.27 -7.92
CA ARG A 97 -6.78 -3.47 -8.73
C ARG A 97 -5.31 -3.83 -8.89
N HIS A 98 -4.43 -2.82 -8.96
CA HIS A 98 -2.98 -3.01 -9.09
C HIS A 98 -2.34 -3.73 -7.89
N LEU A 99 -2.99 -3.76 -6.72
CA LEU A 99 -2.50 -4.44 -5.52
C LEU A 99 -2.78 -5.95 -5.53
N LEU A 100 -3.79 -6.39 -6.28
CA LEU A 100 -4.29 -7.76 -6.22
C LEU A 100 -3.28 -8.82 -6.68
N PRO A 101 -2.54 -8.66 -7.80
CA PRO A 101 -1.65 -9.71 -8.29
C PRO A 101 -0.57 -10.15 -7.29
N LYS A 102 -0.11 -9.24 -6.43
CA LYS A 102 0.94 -9.52 -5.45
C LYS A 102 0.42 -9.99 -4.08
N ASN A 103 -0.84 -9.68 -3.75
CA ASN A 103 -1.34 -9.80 -2.38
C ASN A 103 -2.50 -10.79 -2.21
N ALA A 104 -3.31 -11.06 -3.24
CA ALA A 104 -4.54 -11.85 -3.09
C ALA A 104 -4.31 -13.30 -2.63
N PHE A 105 -3.16 -13.89 -2.98
CA PHE A 105 -2.78 -15.26 -2.60
C PHE A 105 -1.66 -15.29 -1.55
N ARG A 106 -1.35 -14.15 -0.92
CA ARG A 106 -0.30 -14.06 0.10
C ARG A 106 -0.80 -14.63 1.42
N VAL A 107 0.11 -15.21 2.19
CA VAL A 107 -0.09 -15.59 3.60
C VAL A 107 0.71 -14.62 4.47
N LEU A 108 0.17 -14.25 5.63
CA LEU A 108 0.74 -13.21 6.49
C LEU A 108 1.90 -13.69 7.37
N ARG A 109 2.04 -15.01 7.53
CA ARG A 109 3.04 -15.64 8.38
C ARG A 109 3.55 -16.94 7.77
N ALA A 110 4.70 -17.41 8.23
CA ALA A 110 5.29 -18.66 7.77
C ALA A 110 4.49 -19.87 8.24
N GLY A 111 4.45 -20.91 7.39
CA GLY A 111 3.69 -22.12 7.63
C GLY A 111 2.16 -21.96 7.51
N ALA A 112 1.46 -23.03 7.81
CA ALA A 112 0.00 -23.11 7.76
C ALA A 112 -0.53 -23.57 9.12
N TYR A 113 -1.44 -22.78 9.70
CA TYR A 113 -2.01 -23.03 11.02
C TYR A 113 -3.43 -23.60 10.90
N LEU A 114 -3.76 -24.59 11.74
CA LEU A 114 -5.07 -25.24 11.73
C LEU A 114 -5.52 -25.62 13.14
N CYS A 115 -6.83 -25.74 13.34
CA CYS A 115 -7.41 -26.27 14.56
C CYS A 115 -7.95 -27.68 14.30
N ARG A 116 -7.56 -28.66 15.14
CA ARG A 116 -8.03 -30.05 14.98
C ARG A 116 -9.55 -30.17 15.10
N LYS A 117 -10.14 -29.48 16.07
CA LYS A 117 -11.59 -29.49 16.29
C LYS A 117 -12.36 -28.83 15.13
N CYS A 118 -11.83 -27.75 14.53
CA CYS A 118 -12.42 -27.21 13.30
C CYS A 118 -12.39 -28.23 12.17
N VAL A 119 -11.27 -28.93 11.98
CA VAL A 119 -11.16 -29.96 10.94
C VAL A 119 -12.16 -31.10 11.14
N GLU A 120 -12.33 -31.56 12.39
CA GLU A 120 -13.32 -32.58 12.76
C GLU A 120 -14.76 -32.09 12.47
N GLU A 121 -15.13 -30.90 12.94
CA GLU A 121 -16.45 -30.32 12.68
C GLU A 121 -16.74 -30.07 11.19
N ASP A 122 -15.73 -29.61 10.44
CA ASP A 122 -15.85 -29.37 9.00
C ASP A 122 -16.07 -30.70 8.26
N LEU A 123 -15.38 -31.78 8.66
CA LEU A 123 -15.60 -33.12 8.11
C LEU A 123 -16.97 -33.67 8.47
N ASP A 124 -17.40 -33.53 9.72
CA ASP A 124 -18.68 -34.05 10.20
C ASP A 124 -19.87 -33.34 9.54
N PHE A 125 -19.80 -32.02 9.38
CA PHE A 125 -20.92 -31.23 8.85
C PHE A 125 -20.89 -31.04 7.33
N HIS A 126 -19.70 -30.84 6.74
CA HIS A 126 -19.56 -30.54 5.31
C HIS A 126 -18.96 -31.69 4.49
N GLY A 127 -18.47 -32.76 5.13
CA GLY A 127 -17.77 -33.86 4.45
C GLY A 127 -16.37 -33.46 3.95
N MET A 128 -15.88 -32.27 4.28
CA MET A 128 -14.57 -31.78 3.88
C MET A 128 -14.09 -30.64 4.80
N SER A 129 -12.78 -30.54 4.98
CA SER A 129 -12.15 -29.45 5.72
C SER A 129 -11.48 -28.43 4.79
N TRP A 130 -11.32 -27.19 5.26
CA TRP A 130 -10.67 -26.11 4.50
C TRP A 130 -9.80 -25.21 5.39
N TRP A 131 -8.86 -24.50 4.78
CA TRP A 131 -7.95 -23.59 5.49
C TRP A 131 -8.67 -22.29 5.85
N ARG A 132 -8.93 -22.11 7.14
CA ARG A 132 -9.54 -20.90 7.69
C ARG A 132 -8.53 -19.75 7.66
N ARG A 133 -9.00 -18.60 7.20
CA ARG A 133 -8.26 -17.36 7.08
C ARG A 133 -7.81 -16.83 8.43
N ASP A 134 -8.70 -16.81 9.42
CA ASP A 134 -8.41 -16.28 10.76
C ASP A 134 -7.27 -17.01 11.45
N HIS A 135 -7.16 -18.33 11.27
CA HIS A 135 -6.05 -19.11 11.81
C HIS A 135 -4.68 -18.65 11.29
N GLN A 136 -4.61 -17.94 10.16
CA GLN A 136 -3.36 -17.45 9.59
C GLN A 136 -2.98 -16.04 10.06
N LEU A 137 -3.75 -15.44 10.98
CA LEU A 137 -3.45 -14.12 11.52
C LEU A 137 -2.10 -14.11 12.26
N PRO A 138 -1.26 -13.07 12.08
CA PRO A 138 -0.04 -12.88 12.85
C PRO A 138 -0.32 -12.86 14.36
N GLY A 139 0.51 -13.59 15.13
CA GLY A 139 0.40 -13.64 16.58
C GLY A 139 -0.73 -14.51 17.14
N LEU A 140 -1.62 -15.04 16.30
CA LEU A 140 -2.66 -16.00 16.73
C LEU A 140 -2.08 -17.41 16.84
N PHE A 141 -2.13 -18.00 18.03
CA PHE A 141 -1.61 -19.35 18.28
C PHE A 141 -2.66 -20.31 18.85
N TRP A 142 -3.88 -19.83 19.07
CA TRP A 142 -5.03 -20.62 19.50
C TRP A 142 -6.19 -20.40 18.53
N CYS A 143 -7.14 -21.33 18.52
CA CYS A 143 -8.38 -21.17 17.78
C CYS A 143 -9.36 -20.28 18.57
N PRO A 144 -9.86 -19.15 18.03
CA PRO A 144 -10.84 -18.31 18.73
C PRO A 144 -12.13 -19.06 19.06
N LYS A 145 -12.59 -19.94 18.15
CA LYS A 145 -13.79 -20.77 18.33
C LYS A 145 -13.62 -21.84 19.42
N HIS A 146 -12.57 -22.63 19.34
CA HIS A 146 -12.40 -23.82 20.20
C HIS A 146 -11.54 -23.60 21.44
N ARG A 147 -10.86 -22.45 21.53
CA ARG A 147 -9.95 -22.06 22.60
C ARG A 147 -8.85 -23.09 22.88
N THR A 148 -8.41 -23.82 21.86
CA THR A 148 -7.29 -24.77 21.91
C THR A 148 -6.11 -24.25 21.10
N ALA A 149 -4.90 -24.68 21.43
CA ALA A 149 -3.73 -24.41 20.60
C ALA A 149 -3.93 -24.83 19.14
N LEU A 150 -3.39 -24.03 18.22
CA LEU A 150 -3.35 -24.38 16.80
C LEU A 150 -2.23 -25.41 16.56
N HIS A 151 -2.39 -26.18 15.50
CA HIS A 151 -1.32 -26.99 14.93
C HIS A 151 -0.67 -26.24 13.77
N LEU A 152 0.64 -26.36 13.65
CA LEU A 152 1.46 -25.73 12.63
C LEU A 152 2.04 -26.78 11.70
N HIS A 153 1.85 -26.57 10.40
CA HIS A 153 2.63 -27.20 9.36
C HIS A 153 3.64 -26.20 8.79
N GLN A 154 4.94 -26.51 8.82
CA GLN A 154 6.00 -25.55 8.47
C GLN A 154 6.02 -25.18 6.98
N ASP A 155 5.71 -26.14 6.10
CA ASP A 155 5.67 -25.90 4.66
C ASP A 155 4.36 -25.24 4.25
N ALA A 156 4.43 -24.09 3.57
CA ALA A 156 3.27 -23.38 3.02
C ALA A 156 2.68 -24.08 1.78
N ALA A 157 3.39 -25.02 1.14
CA ALA A 157 2.84 -25.78 0.00
C ALA A 157 1.62 -26.62 0.39
N VAL A 158 1.39 -26.88 1.68
CA VAL A 158 0.24 -27.65 2.19
C VAL A 158 -1.11 -26.99 1.99
N PHE A 159 -1.18 -25.69 1.67
CA PHE A 159 -2.43 -25.07 1.21
C PHE A 159 -2.98 -25.76 -0.05
N ARG A 160 -2.16 -26.56 -0.76
CA ARG A 160 -2.57 -27.40 -1.89
C ARG A 160 -3.35 -28.67 -1.50
N ALA A 161 -3.42 -29.02 -0.22
CA ALA A 161 -4.17 -30.14 0.32
C ALA A 161 -5.24 -29.62 1.31
N PRO A 162 -6.34 -30.36 1.56
CA PRO A 162 -7.24 -30.02 2.65
C PRO A 162 -6.52 -30.21 4.01
N PRO A 163 -6.84 -29.43 5.05
CA PRO A 163 -6.22 -29.56 6.38
C PRO A 163 -6.29 -30.98 6.95
N SER A 164 -7.39 -31.70 6.72
CA SER A 164 -7.57 -33.09 7.16
C SER A 164 -6.53 -34.06 6.59
N ALA A 165 -5.91 -33.74 5.45
CA ALA A 165 -4.87 -34.58 4.86
C ALA A 165 -3.50 -34.41 5.53
N VAL A 166 -3.25 -33.29 6.21
CA VAL A 166 -1.94 -32.94 6.78
C VAL A 166 -1.94 -32.80 8.30
N ILE A 167 -3.11 -32.93 8.94
CA ILE A 167 -3.27 -32.72 10.38
C ILE A 167 -2.44 -33.66 11.26
N SER A 168 -2.18 -34.88 10.79
CA SER A 168 -1.34 -35.85 11.50
C SER A 168 0.15 -35.47 11.50
N GLU A 169 0.57 -34.65 10.55
CA GLU A 169 1.96 -34.19 10.39
C GLU A 169 2.20 -32.82 11.04
N ALA A 170 1.13 -32.08 11.34
CA ALA A 170 1.20 -30.76 11.95
C ALA A 170 1.54 -30.85 13.46
N SER A 171 2.47 -30.00 13.92
CA SER A 171 2.88 -29.96 15.32
C SER A 171 2.00 -29.01 16.13
N CYS A 172 1.58 -29.43 17.33
CA CYS A 172 0.80 -28.57 18.22
C CYS A 172 1.69 -27.43 18.74
N VAL A 173 1.20 -26.19 18.68
CA VAL A 173 1.81 -25.08 19.43
C VAL A 173 1.59 -25.39 20.91
N GLY A 174 2.63 -25.30 21.75
CA GLY A 174 2.56 -25.75 23.14
C GLY A 174 1.31 -25.24 23.88
N ASN A 175 0.51 -26.15 24.44
CA ASN A 175 -0.79 -25.81 25.06
C ASN A 175 -0.64 -24.81 26.22
N GLU A 176 0.37 -25.01 27.07
CA GLU A 176 0.65 -24.13 28.22
C GLU A 176 0.97 -22.70 27.75
N TRP A 177 1.85 -22.58 26.75
CA TRP A 177 2.18 -21.28 26.17
C TRP A 177 0.96 -20.61 25.53
N CYS A 178 0.13 -21.35 24.80
CA CYS A 178 -1.09 -20.80 24.22
C CYS A 178 -2.08 -20.31 25.29
N GLU A 179 -2.17 -21.00 26.43
CA GLU A 179 -3.00 -20.58 27.55
C GLU A 179 -2.48 -19.27 28.17
N GLU A 180 -1.17 -19.15 28.36
CA GLU A 180 -0.53 -17.91 28.81
C GLU A 180 -0.82 -16.75 27.84
N LEU A 181 -0.61 -16.94 26.54
CA LEU A 181 -0.88 -15.92 25.52
C LEU A 181 -2.35 -15.49 25.50
N ARG A 182 -3.26 -16.47 25.59
CA ARG A 182 -4.72 -16.24 25.61
C ARG A 182 -5.16 -15.52 26.89
N SER A 183 -4.48 -15.73 28.01
CA SER A 183 -4.75 -15.03 29.27
C SER A 183 -4.31 -13.55 29.23
N ASN A 184 -3.44 -13.18 28.28
CA ASN A 184 -2.98 -11.81 28.12
C ASN A 184 -4.02 -10.95 27.38
N ALA A 185 -4.61 -10.00 28.11
CA ALA A 185 -5.66 -9.13 27.57
C ALA A 185 -5.18 -8.25 26.39
N LEU A 186 -3.91 -7.83 26.38
CA LEU A 186 -3.36 -7.04 25.26
C LEU A 186 -3.28 -7.88 23.99
N ILE A 187 -2.78 -9.11 24.10
CA ILE A 187 -2.69 -10.03 22.95
C ILE A 187 -4.08 -10.36 22.43
N SER A 188 -5.05 -10.65 23.31
CA SER A 188 -6.44 -10.93 22.90
C SER A 188 -7.05 -9.75 22.12
N ARG A 189 -6.93 -8.52 22.63
CA ARG A 189 -7.38 -7.31 21.92
C ARG A 189 -6.67 -7.13 20.57
N PHE A 190 -5.37 -7.40 20.51
CA PHE A 190 -4.61 -7.30 19.26
C PHE A 190 -5.14 -8.26 18.19
N ILE A 191 -5.48 -9.51 18.55
CA ILE A 191 -6.09 -10.47 17.62
C ILE A 191 -7.47 -9.99 17.17
N GLU A 192 -8.33 -9.58 18.10
CA GLU A 192 -9.69 -9.09 17.80
C GLU A 192 -9.66 -7.86 16.88
N ILE A 193 -8.71 -6.93 17.08
CA ILE A 193 -8.53 -5.78 16.18
C ILE A 193 -8.12 -6.25 14.78
N GLN A 194 -7.22 -7.22 14.65
CA GLN A 194 -6.84 -7.76 13.33
C GLN A 194 -8.03 -8.42 12.61
N GLU A 195 -8.88 -9.16 13.32
CA GLU A 195 -10.11 -9.76 12.77
C GLU A 195 -11.09 -8.68 12.29
N GLY A 196 -11.26 -7.60 13.06
CA GLY A 196 -12.04 -6.43 12.65
C GLY A 196 -11.48 -5.74 11.41
N LEU A 197 -10.17 -5.52 11.34
CA LEU A 197 -9.50 -4.93 10.18
C LEU A 197 -9.58 -5.83 8.93
N LEU A 198 -9.59 -7.15 9.12
CA LEU A 198 -9.73 -8.14 8.05
C LEU A 198 -11.12 -8.11 7.39
N SER A 199 -12.12 -7.57 8.09
CA SER A 199 -13.51 -7.44 7.64
C SER A 199 -13.80 -6.09 6.96
N LEU A 200 -12.80 -5.20 6.85
CA LEU A 200 -12.98 -3.91 6.19
C LEU A 200 -13.21 -4.07 4.69
N GLU A 201 -14.24 -3.39 4.17
CA GLU A 201 -14.49 -3.28 2.72
C GLU A 201 -13.65 -2.18 2.07
N VAL A 202 -13.37 -1.12 2.83
CA VAL A 202 -12.58 0.06 2.41
C VAL A 202 -11.50 0.29 3.45
N PRO A 203 -10.26 0.56 3.04
CA PRO A 203 -9.18 0.84 3.97
C PRO A 203 -9.29 2.24 4.56
N LEU A 204 -8.81 2.39 5.79
CA LEU A 204 -8.87 3.63 6.55
C LEU A 204 -7.74 4.59 6.14
N SER A 205 -7.95 5.90 6.25
CA SER A 205 -6.87 6.89 6.03
C SER A 205 -5.81 6.76 7.11
N GLU A 206 -4.59 6.37 6.69
CA GLU A 206 -3.44 6.22 7.58
C GLU A 206 -3.16 7.54 8.34
N ARG A 207 -3.23 8.66 7.63
CA ARG A 207 -2.97 9.99 8.19
C ARG A 207 -3.95 10.33 9.31
N VAL A 208 -5.23 10.00 9.12
CA VAL A 208 -6.28 10.29 10.10
C VAL A 208 -6.16 9.37 11.30
N VAL A 209 -6.02 8.06 11.07
CA VAL A 209 -5.87 7.08 12.15
C VAL A 209 -4.61 7.34 12.97
N SER A 210 -3.48 7.63 12.31
CA SER A 210 -2.22 7.94 13.00
C SER A 210 -2.33 9.17 13.88
N ARG A 211 -3.00 10.23 13.41
CA ARG A 211 -3.25 11.44 14.23
C ARG A 211 -4.10 11.11 15.45
N MET A 212 -5.21 10.38 15.24
CA MET A 212 -6.09 9.96 16.32
C MET A 212 -5.34 9.13 17.37
N MET A 213 -4.52 8.17 16.94
CA MET A 213 -3.67 7.38 17.84
C MET A 213 -2.63 8.23 18.56
N ARG A 214 -2.03 9.21 17.89
CA ARG A 214 -1.05 10.15 18.49
C ARG A 214 -1.67 10.95 19.62
N ASP A 215 -2.88 11.48 19.40
CA ASP A 215 -3.61 12.26 20.39
C ASP A 215 -3.95 11.37 21.60
N ARG A 216 -4.49 10.18 21.34
CA ARG A 216 -4.79 9.17 22.39
C ARG A 216 -3.54 8.76 23.17
N ALA A 217 -2.41 8.55 22.49
CA ALA A 217 -1.14 8.20 23.11
C ALA A 217 -0.62 9.34 23.99
N SER A 218 -0.72 10.59 23.53
CA SER A 218 -0.35 11.77 24.31
C SER A 218 -1.18 11.90 25.59
N ASP A 219 -2.48 11.66 25.51
CA ASP A 219 -3.40 11.72 26.65
C ASP A 219 -3.08 10.67 27.71
N GLN A 220 -2.52 9.52 27.30
CA GLN A 220 -2.04 8.47 28.20
C GLN A 220 -0.58 8.65 28.65
N GLY A 221 0.06 9.76 28.26
CA GLY A 221 1.41 10.09 28.68
C GLY A 221 2.53 9.41 27.88
N PHE A 222 2.21 8.77 26.74
CA PHE A 222 3.23 8.21 25.86
C PHE A 222 3.97 9.29 25.05
N HIS A 223 5.16 8.93 24.59
CA HIS A 223 5.94 9.75 23.68
C HIS A 223 5.38 9.68 22.26
N SER A 224 4.92 10.81 21.73
CA SER A 224 4.27 10.90 20.41
C SER A 224 4.93 11.90 19.46
N GLY A 225 6.03 12.54 19.90
CA GLY A 225 6.71 13.62 19.19
C GLY A 225 8.05 13.22 18.55
N VAL A 226 8.79 14.22 18.08
CA VAL A 226 10.17 14.08 17.56
C VAL A 226 11.20 14.55 18.60
N HIS A 227 10.79 15.41 19.52
CA HIS A 227 11.69 15.98 20.53
C HIS A 227 11.99 14.98 21.64
N GLU A 228 13.19 15.05 22.20
CA GLU A 228 13.60 14.21 23.32
C GLU A 228 12.76 14.55 24.56
N VAL A 229 11.74 13.75 24.83
CA VAL A 229 10.88 13.87 26.01
C VAL A 229 11.03 12.59 26.82
N LYS A 230 11.18 12.70 28.15
CA LYS A 230 11.28 11.58 29.10
C LYS A 230 9.97 10.78 29.27
N ARG A 231 9.16 10.65 28.23
CA ARG A 231 7.91 9.86 28.24
C ARG A 231 8.19 8.46 27.71
N PRO A 232 7.52 7.42 28.24
CA PRO A 232 7.69 6.06 27.74
C PRO A 232 7.18 5.94 26.29
N LEU A 233 7.82 5.07 25.52
CA LEU A 233 7.38 4.67 24.18
C LEU A 233 6.32 3.57 24.27
N VAL A 234 5.54 3.39 23.21
CA VAL A 234 4.56 2.28 23.12
C VAL A 234 5.30 0.95 23.08
N SER A 235 6.42 0.89 22.35
CA SER A 235 7.29 -0.30 22.31
C SER A 235 7.89 -0.67 23.68
N THR A 236 8.17 0.29 24.55
CA THR A 236 8.64 0.04 25.93
C THR A 236 7.56 -0.72 26.73
N LEU A 237 6.32 -0.25 26.70
CA LEU A 237 5.22 -0.91 27.41
C LEU A 237 4.96 -2.31 26.85
N LEU A 238 5.08 -2.51 25.53
CA LEU A 238 4.94 -3.83 24.93
C LEU A 238 5.97 -4.81 25.50
N ARG A 239 7.24 -4.43 25.60
CA ARG A 239 8.30 -5.28 26.21
C ARG A 239 7.97 -5.69 27.64
N GLU A 240 7.33 -4.82 28.41
CA GLU A 240 6.94 -5.10 29.79
C GLU A 240 5.71 -6.01 29.91
N LYS A 241 4.81 -5.98 28.92
CA LYS A 241 3.46 -6.57 29.03
C LYS A 241 3.28 -7.84 28.21
N VAL A 242 4.14 -8.15 27.25
CA VAL A 242 3.99 -9.32 26.38
C VAL A 242 5.20 -10.24 26.46
N ASP A 243 4.99 -11.51 26.18
CA ASP A 243 6.08 -12.48 26.08
C ASP A 243 7.05 -12.07 24.94
N PRO A 244 8.35 -11.91 25.22
CA PRO A 244 9.37 -11.65 24.21
C PRO A 244 9.35 -12.63 23.04
N LYS A 245 9.06 -13.92 23.28
CA LYS A 245 8.96 -14.94 22.22
C LYS A 245 7.80 -14.65 21.28
N TRP A 246 6.67 -14.17 21.82
CA TRP A 246 5.48 -13.88 21.02
C TRP A 246 5.70 -12.68 20.10
N ILE A 247 6.20 -11.57 20.63
CA ILE A 247 6.46 -10.36 19.84
C ILE A 247 7.56 -10.60 18.79
N ASP A 248 8.51 -11.48 19.08
CA ASP A 248 9.54 -11.88 18.11
C ASP A 248 8.95 -12.60 16.90
N THR A 249 7.84 -13.33 17.07
CA THR A 249 7.13 -13.95 15.94
C THR A 249 6.50 -12.93 14.98
N LEU A 250 6.33 -11.67 15.41
CA LEU A 250 5.76 -10.60 14.59
C LEU A 250 6.85 -9.78 13.87
N TYR A 251 7.98 -9.51 14.52
CA TYR A 251 8.95 -8.54 14.01
C TYR A 251 10.39 -9.05 13.85
N GLY A 252 10.77 -10.16 14.49
CA GLY A 252 12.13 -10.70 14.48
C GLY A 252 13.18 -9.79 15.16
N GLY A 253 13.92 -10.33 16.12
CA GLY A 253 14.93 -9.58 16.88
C GLY A 253 14.35 -8.48 17.78
N PHE A 254 13.05 -8.51 18.12
CA PHE A 254 12.45 -7.47 18.96
C PHE A 254 13.06 -7.51 20.37
N GLY A 255 13.26 -8.71 20.91
CA GLY A 255 13.87 -8.90 22.24
C GLY A 255 15.33 -8.43 22.34
N GLU A 256 16.06 -8.36 21.23
CA GLU A 256 17.49 -8.07 21.21
C GLU A 256 17.82 -6.57 21.22
N THR A 257 16.86 -5.72 20.81
CA THR A 257 17.05 -4.27 20.82
C THR A 257 16.93 -3.75 22.25
N GLN A 258 18.07 -3.57 22.92
CA GLN A 258 18.13 -2.94 24.24
C GLN A 258 17.91 -1.44 24.07
N ASP A 259 16.77 -0.97 24.56
CA ASP A 259 16.40 0.43 24.71
C ASP A 259 16.44 1.29 23.43
N GLY A 260 15.26 1.56 22.89
CA GLY A 260 15.16 2.48 21.77
C GLY A 260 13.81 2.51 21.09
N TYR A 261 13.63 3.56 20.31
CA TYR A 261 12.52 3.76 19.40
C TYR A 261 12.41 2.60 18.40
N TYR A 262 11.30 1.86 18.44
CA TYR A 262 11.05 0.76 17.50
C TYR A 262 10.22 1.28 16.33
N PHE A 263 10.90 1.54 15.21
CA PHE A 263 10.36 2.34 14.11
C PHE A 263 9.01 1.84 13.56
N SER A 264 8.81 0.53 13.42
CA SER A 264 7.55 0.00 12.90
C SER A 264 6.38 0.17 13.85
N ILE A 265 6.60 0.18 15.17
CA ILE A 265 5.57 0.33 16.20
C ILE A 265 5.37 1.80 16.55
N ASP A 266 6.42 2.46 17.04
CA ASP A 266 6.33 3.85 17.51
C ASP A 266 6.11 4.82 16.35
N GLY A 267 6.53 4.45 15.13
CA GLY A 267 6.29 5.22 13.91
C GLY A 267 4.83 5.29 13.47
N THR A 268 3.98 4.37 13.92
CA THR A 268 2.52 4.41 13.65
C THR A 268 1.88 5.70 14.17
N LEU A 269 2.41 6.29 15.24
CA LEU A 269 1.93 7.56 15.78
C LEU A 269 2.32 8.76 14.90
N ARG A 270 3.24 8.60 13.93
CA ARG A 270 3.74 9.70 13.09
C ARG A 270 3.06 9.79 11.73
N GLY A 271 2.53 8.69 11.20
CA GLY A 271 1.70 8.69 9.98
C GLY A 271 2.47 9.07 8.72
N HIS A 272 3.77 8.77 8.71
CA HIS A 272 4.72 9.20 7.69
C HIS A 272 5.49 8.03 7.07
N HIS A 273 5.06 6.79 7.28
CA HIS A 273 5.91 5.65 7.00
C HIS A 273 5.19 4.55 6.22
N ASP A 274 5.60 4.43 4.95
CA ASP A 274 5.32 3.29 4.05
C ASP A 274 5.70 1.91 4.64
N SER A 275 6.38 1.88 5.79
CA SER A 275 6.84 0.66 6.47
C SER A 275 5.92 0.17 7.60
N ALA A 276 5.02 1.02 8.13
CA ALA A 276 4.16 0.62 9.24
C ALA A 276 2.99 -0.20 8.71
N GLY A 277 3.11 -1.53 8.74
CA GLY A 277 2.04 -2.42 8.33
C GLY A 277 0.83 -2.35 9.27
N ALA A 278 -0.33 -2.80 8.80
CA ALA A 278 -1.55 -2.84 9.61
C ALA A 278 -1.41 -3.61 10.93
N VAL A 279 -0.52 -4.61 10.96
CA VAL A 279 -0.14 -5.35 12.18
C VAL A 279 0.39 -4.39 13.26
N SER A 280 1.18 -3.39 12.89
CA SER A 280 1.71 -2.41 13.84
C SER A 280 0.63 -1.46 14.34
N TYR A 281 -0.27 -0.99 13.47
CA TYR A 281 -1.42 -0.20 13.88
C TYR A 281 -2.35 -0.97 14.84
N ALA A 282 -2.64 -2.25 14.54
CA ALA A 282 -3.44 -3.09 15.42
C ALA A 282 -2.77 -3.28 16.79
N LEU A 283 -1.44 -3.44 16.83
CA LEU A 283 -0.70 -3.60 18.07
C LEU A 283 -0.69 -2.32 18.92
N VAL A 284 -0.46 -1.16 18.29
CA VAL A 284 -0.55 0.13 18.97
C VAL A 284 -1.96 0.42 19.46
N ALA A 285 -2.98 0.09 18.67
CA ALA A 285 -4.37 0.15 19.11
C ALA A 285 -4.65 -0.75 20.33
N ALA A 286 -4.14 -1.98 20.36
CA ALA A 286 -4.30 -2.87 21.50
C ALA A 286 -3.68 -2.34 22.81
N VAL A 287 -2.65 -1.48 22.70
CA VAL A 287 -2.04 -0.77 23.84
C VAL A 287 -2.90 0.42 24.28
N LEU A 288 -3.35 1.23 23.32
CA LEU A 288 -4.01 2.52 23.58
C LEU A 288 -5.49 2.40 23.96
N TRP A 289 -6.13 1.25 23.75
CA TRP A 289 -7.51 1.01 24.13
C TRP A 289 -7.65 -0.22 25.04
N SER A 290 -8.65 -0.16 25.93
CA SER A 290 -9.02 -1.25 26.83
C SER A 290 -9.91 -2.31 26.20
N SER A 291 -10.49 -2.02 25.03
CA SER A 291 -11.37 -2.91 24.25
C SER A 291 -11.01 -2.84 22.76
N ALA A 292 -11.12 -3.96 22.05
CA ALA A 292 -10.93 -4.02 20.60
C ALA A 292 -12.03 -3.25 19.85
N ASP A 293 -13.29 -3.37 20.29
CA ASP A 293 -14.43 -2.68 19.70
C ASP A 293 -14.29 -1.15 19.80
N ASP A 294 -13.85 -0.64 20.95
CA ASP A 294 -13.62 0.80 21.15
C ASP A 294 -12.53 1.31 20.21
N ALA A 295 -11.48 0.50 20.00
CA ALA A 295 -10.38 0.86 19.10
C ALA A 295 -10.83 0.90 17.63
N LEU A 296 -11.55 -0.14 17.18
CA LEU A 296 -12.09 -0.22 15.82
C LEU A 296 -13.08 0.91 15.56
N THR A 297 -14.00 1.15 16.49
CA THR A 297 -14.99 2.25 16.40
C THR A 297 -14.29 3.59 16.33
N ALA A 298 -13.31 3.86 17.19
CA ALA A 298 -12.56 5.11 17.16
C ALA A 298 -11.80 5.33 15.83
N MET A 299 -11.23 4.26 15.25
CA MET A 299 -10.58 4.33 13.95
C MET A 299 -11.56 4.62 12.81
N MET A 300 -12.72 3.95 12.79
CA MET A 300 -13.77 4.14 11.78
C MET A 300 -14.43 5.52 11.88
N ASP A 301 -14.70 6.00 13.09
CA ASP A 301 -15.30 7.33 13.34
C ASP A 301 -14.34 8.45 12.93
N ALA A 302 -13.06 8.31 13.27
CA ALA A 302 -12.04 9.26 12.86
C ALA A 302 -11.98 9.35 11.33
N ASP A 303 -11.98 8.22 10.62
CA ASP A 303 -11.97 8.21 9.16
C ASP A 303 -13.25 8.77 8.53
N SER A 304 -14.42 8.44 9.09
CA SER A 304 -15.72 8.93 8.62
C SER A 304 -15.87 10.45 8.75
N THR A 305 -15.28 11.04 9.80
CA THR A 305 -15.33 12.50 10.02
C THR A 305 -14.38 13.28 9.11
N ARG A 306 -13.47 12.62 8.40
CA ARG A 306 -12.49 13.23 7.49
C ARG A 306 -13.12 14.19 6.48
N GLY A 307 -14.27 13.81 5.90
CA GLY A 307 -14.98 14.61 4.89
C GLY A 307 -15.46 15.96 5.39
N THR A 308 -15.62 16.12 6.71
CA THR A 308 -16.06 17.38 7.33
C THR A 308 -14.90 18.27 7.77
N GLN A 309 -13.80 17.69 8.27
CA GLN A 309 -12.70 18.48 8.82
C GLN A 309 -11.72 18.98 7.76
N ASP A 310 -11.41 18.18 6.73
CA ASP A 310 -10.34 18.52 5.79
C ASP A 310 -10.72 19.61 4.77
N ARG A 311 -12.01 19.96 4.70
CA ARG A 311 -12.49 21.14 3.95
C ARG A 311 -12.38 22.45 4.72
N SER A 312 -12.03 22.39 6.00
CA SER A 312 -11.68 23.58 6.79
C SER A 312 -10.18 23.84 6.83
N ALA A 313 -9.40 23.24 5.91
CA ALA A 313 -8.07 23.74 5.61
C ALA A 313 -8.19 25.27 5.55
N LYS A 314 -7.58 25.97 6.52
CA LYS A 314 -7.64 27.43 6.61
C LYS A 314 -7.51 27.91 5.18
N PRO A 315 -8.53 28.60 4.62
CA PRO A 315 -8.56 28.88 3.20
C PRO A 315 -7.18 29.39 2.85
N GLY A 316 -6.51 28.65 1.96
CA GLY A 316 -5.17 29.02 1.54
C GLY A 316 -5.20 30.51 1.18
N PRO A 317 -4.08 31.22 1.30
CA PRO A 317 -4.03 32.63 0.90
C PRO A 317 -4.72 32.74 -0.46
N ASP A 318 -5.70 33.65 -0.55
CA ASP A 318 -6.42 33.87 -1.79
C ASP A 318 -5.42 33.99 -2.94
N ARG A 319 -5.78 33.47 -4.11
CA ARG A 319 -4.91 33.45 -5.28
C ARG A 319 -4.29 34.83 -5.56
N ALA A 320 -5.05 35.92 -5.45
CA ALA A 320 -4.51 37.27 -5.65
C ALA A 320 -3.44 37.63 -4.62
N ARG A 321 -3.65 37.31 -3.34
CA ARG A 321 -2.64 37.48 -2.28
C ARG A 321 -1.39 36.63 -2.51
N LEU A 322 -1.56 35.39 -2.98
CA LEU A 322 -0.44 34.49 -3.31
C LEU A 322 0.37 35.01 -4.50
N GLU A 323 -0.31 35.44 -5.57
CA GLU A 323 0.31 36.02 -6.77
C GLU A 323 1.07 37.30 -6.45
N ALA A 324 0.48 38.20 -5.64
CA ALA A 324 1.12 39.43 -5.21
C ALA A 324 2.39 39.15 -4.39
N ALA A 325 2.33 38.20 -3.46
CA ALA A 325 3.49 37.79 -2.68
C ALA A 325 4.58 37.16 -3.55
N TYR A 326 4.20 36.35 -4.55
CA TYR A 326 5.13 35.73 -5.50
C TYR A 326 5.84 36.76 -6.36
N LEU A 327 5.12 37.74 -6.91
CA LEU A 327 5.66 38.84 -7.70
C LEU A 327 6.66 39.68 -6.89
N GLU A 328 6.27 40.09 -5.68
CA GLU A 328 7.11 40.94 -4.83
C GLU A 328 8.41 40.24 -4.40
N ASN A 329 8.34 38.94 -4.15
CA ASN A 329 9.48 38.12 -3.75
C ASN A 329 10.19 37.46 -4.93
N ARG A 330 9.93 37.94 -6.15
CA ARG A 330 10.61 37.52 -7.38
C ARG A 330 10.65 36.00 -7.60
N GLY A 331 9.55 35.33 -7.27
CA GLY A 331 9.42 33.87 -7.39
C GLY A 331 10.23 33.04 -6.39
N GLY A 332 10.78 33.67 -5.34
CA GLY A 332 11.44 32.98 -4.25
C GLY A 332 10.45 32.39 -3.24
N HIS A 333 10.16 31.09 -3.35
CA HIS A 333 9.19 30.38 -2.50
C HIS A 333 9.42 30.57 -1.00
N ALA A 334 10.67 30.50 -0.52
CA ALA A 334 11.02 30.74 0.89
C ALA A 334 10.67 32.15 1.38
N ALA A 335 10.82 33.16 0.52
CA ALA A 335 10.49 34.53 0.85
C ALA A 335 8.97 34.78 0.81
N VAL A 336 8.26 34.16 -0.13
CA VAL A 336 6.78 34.10 -0.14
C VAL A 336 6.26 33.46 1.14
N ALA A 337 6.87 32.36 1.59
CA ALA A 337 6.50 31.67 2.82
C ALA A 337 6.63 32.56 4.05
N ARG A 338 7.78 33.25 4.21
CA ARG A 338 7.97 34.25 5.27
C ARG A 338 6.93 35.37 5.20
N LYS A 339 6.66 35.90 4.00
CA LYS A 339 5.71 37.00 3.81
C LYS A 339 4.27 36.60 4.17
N LEU A 340 3.87 35.37 3.84
CA LEU A 340 2.52 34.87 4.12
C LEU A 340 2.39 34.25 5.51
N ASN A 341 3.47 34.19 6.29
CA ASN A 341 3.56 33.49 7.57
C ASN A 341 3.08 32.02 7.46
N LEU A 342 3.57 31.34 6.42
CA LEU A 342 3.27 29.94 6.12
C LEU A 342 4.56 29.12 6.14
N ARG A 343 4.43 27.80 6.33
CA ARG A 343 5.56 26.88 6.17
C ARG A 343 6.02 26.88 4.71
N GLU A 344 7.33 26.82 4.48
CA GLU A 344 7.90 26.85 3.13
C GLU A 344 7.36 25.72 2.25
N ASP A 345 7.26 24.50 2.77
CA ASP A 345 6.74 23.34 2.01
C ASP A 345 5.28 23.54 1.60
N THR A 346 4.46 24.16 2.46
CA THR A 346 3.08 24.51 2.14
C THR A 346 3.01 25.52 1.00
N VAL A 347 3.83 26.57 1.04
CA VAL A 347 3.88 27.56 -0.04
C VAL A 347 4.39 26.96 -1.34
N ARG A 348 5.42 26.11 -1.27
CA ARG A 348 5.94 25.39 -2.44
C ARG A 348 4.85 24.57 -3.12
N GLN A 349 4.11 23.75 -2.36
CA GLN A 349 3.00 22.97 -2.88
C GLN A 349 1.89 23.83 -3.50
N ILE A 350 1.48 24.91 -2.83
CA ILE A 350 0.42 25.80 -3.34
C ILE A 350 0.88 26.51 -4.62
N LEU A 351 2.11 27.01 -4.66
CA LEU A 351 2.66 27.69 -5.84
C LEU A 351 2.87 26.74 -7.01
N ASP A 352 3.40 25.54 -6.77
CA ASP A 352 3.58 24.52 -7.82
C ASP A 352 2.22 24.09 -8.40
N ALA A 353 1.21 23.87 -7.55
CA ALA A 353 -0.15 23.56 -7.99
C ALA A 353 -0.81 24.71 -8.77
N ALA A 354 -0.44 25.96 -8.48
CA ALA A 354 -0.87 27.14 -9.22
C ALA A 354 -0.06 27.40 -10.51
N GLY A 355 0.98 26.60 -10.77
CA GLY A 355 1.89 26.74 -11.91
C GLY A 355 2.92 27.87 -11.75
N PHE A 356 3.31 28.21 -10.52
CA PHE A 356 4.28 29.26 -10.18
C PHE A 356 5.62 28.66 -9.70
N PRO A 357 6.54 28.33 -10.62
CA PRO A 357 7.78 27.60 -10.31
C PRO A 357 8.72 28.40 -9.40
N ALA A 358 9.65 27.75 -8.71
CA ALA A 358 10.71 28.47 -7.99
C ALA A 358 11.75 29.02 -8.99
N LEU A 359 12.02 30.33 -8.95
CA LEU A 359 12.93 30.98 -9.90
C LEU A 359 14.39 31.10 -9.43
N GLY A 360 14.68 30.68 -8.19
CA GLY A 360 16.00 30.84 -7.58
C GLY A 360 16.38 32.30 -7.34
N ALA A 361 17.62 32.54 -6.91
CA ALA A 361 18.12 33.90 -6.66
C ALA A 361 18.52 34.66 -7.94
N GLY A 362 18.59 33.97 -9.09
CA GLY A 362 19.11 34.52 -10.35
C GLY A 362 18.03 35.06 -11.28
N MET A 363 18.19 36.31 -11.75
CA MET A 363 17.32 36.91 -12.77
C MET A 363 17.43 36.24 -14.16
N GLY A 364 18.43 35.38 -14.39
CA GLY A 364 18.65 34.72 -15.67
C GLY A 364 17.47 33.84 -16.07
N LEU A 365 17.00 32.96 -15.18
CA LEU A 365 15.90 32.05 -15.50
C LEU A 365 14.59 32.79 -15.81
N LEU A 366 14.35 33.91 -15.11
CA LEU A 366 13.22 34.80 -15.38
C LEU A 366 13.31 35.44 -16.78
N LYS A 367 14.49 35.97 -17.14
CA LYS A 367 14.72 36.56 -18.47
C LYS A 367 14.53 35.53 -19.58
N ALA A 368 15.05 34.32 -19.38
CA ALA A 368 14.89 33.22 -20.32
C ALA A 368 13.41 32.84 -20.49
N ALA A 369 12.67 32.75 -19.38
CA ALA A 369 11.24 32.45 -19.42
C ALA A 369 10.42 33.56 -20.10
N ALA A 370 10.76 34.83 -19.87
CA ALA A 370 10.13 35.96 -20.54
C ALA A 370 10.35 35.92 -22.06
N ALA A 371 11.59 35.71 -22.51
CA ALA A 371 11.90 35.58 -23.93
C ALA A 371 11.13 34.42 -24.59
N PHE A 372 10.99 33.29 -23.89
CA PHE A 372 10.24 32.16 -24.40
C PHE A 372 8.71 32.42 -24.44
N TYR A 373 8.10 32.81 -23.33
CA TYR A 373 6.64 32.93 -23.20
C TYR A 373 6.06 34.20 -23.81
N LEU A 374 6.81 35.30 -23.79
CA LEU A 374 6.32 36.62 -24.21
C LEU A 374 6.80 36.98 -25.62
N ASP A 375 8.09 36.76 -25.89
CA ASP A 375 8.70 37.15 -27.17
C ASP A 375 8.63 36.04 -28.23
N GLY A 376 8.23 34.82 -27.83
CA GLY A 376 8.08 33.68 -28.74
C GLY A 376 9.42 33.08 -29.21
N GLU A 377 10.51 33.35 -28.48
CA GLU A 377 11.82 32.81 -28.80
C GLU A 377 11.88 31.28 -28.64
N SER A 378 12.75 30.64 -29.42
CA SER A 378 13.03 29.22 -29.23
C SER A 378 13.69 28.95 -27.88
N LEU A 379 13.49 27.75 -27.31
CA LEU A 379 14.08 27.32 -26.04
C LEU A 379 15.59 27.61 -25.97
N ASN A 380 16.32 27.28 -27.05
CA ASN A 380 17.77 27.46 -27.13
C ASN A 380 18.17 28.94 -27.19
N ASN A 381 17.44 29.77 -27.95
CA ASN A 381 17.70 31.20 -28.03
C ASN A 381 17.44 31.89 -26.70
N ALA A 382 16.26 31.67 -26.12
CA ALA A 382 15.86 32.24 -24.83
C ALA A 382 16.88 31.88 -23.72
N SER A 383 17.33 30.62 -23.71
CA SER A 383 18.36 30.14 -22.77
C SER A 383 19.70 30.85 -22.98
N ARG A 384 20.16 30.97 -24.23
CA ARG A 384 21.41 31.65 -24.59
C ARG A 384 21.38 33.13 -24.23
N MET A 385 20.29 33.83 -24.52
CA MET A 385 20.13 35.27 -24.24
C MET A 385 20.27 35.59 -22.75
N ALA A 386 19.83 34.67 -21.88
CA ALA A 386 19.88 34.85 -20.44
C ALA A 386 21.05 34.15 -19.75
N ASN A 387 21.93 33.47 -20.52
CA ASN A 387 23.02 32.64 -20.01
C ASN A 387 22.53 31.56 -19.01
N VAL A 388 21.45 30.86 -19.36
CA VAL A 388 20.87 29.76 -18.58
C VAL A 388 20.99 28.46 -19.36
N LYS A 389 21.13 27.33 -18.67
CA LYS A 389 21.15 26.01 -19.33
C LYS A 389 19.75 25.71 -19.89
N ALA A 390 19.68 25.25 -21.14
CA ALA A 390 18.42 24.89 -21.78
C ALA A 390 17.59 23.86 -21.00
N SER A 391 18.25 22.92 -20.30
CA SER A 391 17.59 21.92 -19.46
C SER A 391 16.89 22.51 -18.23
N GLU A 392 17.40 23.61 -17.66
CA GLU A 392 16.77 24.29 -16.53
C GLU A 392 15.52 25.05 -16.99
N LEU A 393 15.59 25.73 -18.14
CA LEU A 393 14.44 26.39 -18.75
C LEU A 393 13.37 25.38 -19.18
N GLU A 394 13.76 24.25 -19.76
CA GLU A 394 12.83 23.18 -20.15
C GLU A 394 12.09 22.61 -18.93
N LYS A 395 12.82 22.33 -17.84
CA LYS A 395 12.21 21.87 -16.59
C LYS A 395 11.17 22.88 -16.09
N LEU A 396 11.51 24.16 -16.12
CA LEU A 396 10.58 25.24 -15.77
C LEU A 396 9.35 25.23 -16.67
N ILE A 397 9.49 25.15 -17.99
CA ILE A 397 8.36 25.16 -18.94
C ILE A 397 7.46 23.94 -18.75
N ARG A 398 8.01 22.78 -18.38
CA ARG A 398 7.21 21.59 -18.10
C ARG A 398 6.37 21.72 -16.83
N THR A 399 6.84 22.48 -15.84
CA THR A 399 6.14 22.67 -14.56
C THR A 399 5.31 23.95 -14.52
N SER A 400 5.52 24.88 -15.45
CA SER A 400 4.81 26.15 -15.55
C SER A 400 3.91 26.18 -16.79
N GLY A 401 2.69 26.66 -16.63
CA GLY A 401 1.73 26.75 -17.73
C GLY A 401 1.37 28.19 -18.10
N GLN A 402 0.22 28.36 -18.75
CA GLN A 402 -0.37 29.68 -19.01
C GLN A 402 -0.43 30.61 -17.78
N PRO A 403 -0.73 30.13 -16.55
CA PRO A 403 -0.72 30.99 -15.37
C PRO A 403 0.61 31.72 -15.13
N PHE A 404 1.73 31.09 -15.44
CA PHE A 404 3.04 31.70 -15.28
C PHE A 404 3.31 32.77 -16.34
N ALA A 405 2.92 32.52 -17.60
CA ALA A 405 3.01 33.52 -18.66
C ALA A 405 2.23 34.81 -18.30
N ASP A 406 1.07 34.67 -17.67
CA ASP A 406 0.26 35.80 -17.22
C ASP A 406 0.91 36.57 -16.05
N ILE A 407 1.65 35.89 -15.17
CA ILE A 407 2.51 36.51 -14.15
C ILE A 407 3.65 37.28 -14.81
N LEU A 408 4.33 36.68 -15.80
CA LEU A 408 5.46 37.31 -16.49
C LEU A 408 5.07 38.62 -17.18
N ARG A 409 3.89 38.67 -17.82
CA ARG A 409 3.36 39.91 -18.45
C ARG A 409 3.16 41.05 -17.46
N ARG A 410 2.80 40.73 -16.21
CA ARG A 410 2.63 41.72 -15.14
C ARG A 410 3.97 42.15 -14.54
N TRP A 411 4.97 41.27 -14.61
CA TRP A 411 6.24 41.45 -13.91
C TRP A 411 7.29 42.16 -14.75
N VAL A 412 7.34 41.87 -16.05
CA VAL A 412 8.18 42.61 -17.00
C VAL A 412 7.37 43.84 -17.43
N PRO A 413 7.67 45.05 -16.94
CA PRO A 413 7.05 46.24 -17.49
C PRO A 413 7.41 46.25 -18.98
N VAL A 414 6.38 46.22 -19.83
CA VAL A 414 6.56 46.45 -21.26
C VAL A 414 7.27 47.79 -21.38
N SER A 415 8.54 47.78 -21.75
CA SER A 415 9.24 49.01 -22.13
C SER A 415 8.39 49.63 -23.22
N ALA A 416 7.80 50.80 -22.96
CA ALA A 416 6.76 51.42 -23.79
C ALA A 416 7.27 51.96 -25.15
N GLY A 417 8.34 51.38 -25.71
CA GLY A 417 8.83 51.64 -27.04
C GLY A 417 8.94 50.32 -27.81
N ASP A 418 8.16 50.22 -28.88
CA ASP A 418 8.30 49.26 -29.98
C ASP A 418 7.72 47.85 -29.81
N ILE A 419 6.38 47.71 -29.92
CA ILE A 419 5.78 46.53 -30.57
C ILE A 419 4.64 46.97 -31.51
N PRO A 420 4.73 46.74 -32.83
CA PRO A 420 3.60 46.84 -33.73
C PRO A 420 2.65 45.66 -33.51
N VAL A 421 1.40 45.96 -33.16
CA VAL A 421 0.34 44.96 -33.01
C VAL A 421 -0.11 44.48 -34.40
N SER A 422 0.53 43.43 -34.91
CA SER A 422 -0.07 42.60 -35.96
C SER A 422 0.42 41.15 -35.83
N SER A 423 -0.55 40.23 -35.78
CA SER A 423 -0.43 38.75 -35.78
C SER A 423 -0.15 38.06 -34.45
N LEU A 424 -1.18 37.99 -33.59
CA LEU A 424 -1.39 36.84 -32.71
C LEU A 424 -2.57 36.04 -33.25
N ALA A 425 -2.29 35.13 -34.19
CA ALA A 425 -3.17 34.00 -34.47
C ALA A 425 -2.80 32.86 -33.52
N SER A 426 -3.77 32.34 -32.78
CA SER A 426 -3.60 31.17 -31.91
C SER A 426 -2.99 29.97 -32.65
N PRO A 427 -2.02 29.24 -32.07
CA PRO A 427 -1.63 27.96 -32.62
C PRO A 427 -2.66 26.89 -32.20
N ARG A 428 -3.71 26.72 -33.02
CA ARG A 428 -4.50 25.48 -33.04
C ARG A 428 -3.83 24.47 -33.97
N ARG A 429 -3.56 23.28 -33.42
CA ARG A 429 -3.57 21.96 -34.10
C ARG A 429 -2.72 21.85 -35.38
N LEU A 430 -1.52 21.29 -35.25
CA LEU A 430 -0.88 20.56 -36.35
C LEU A 430 -1.00 19.05 -36.09
N MET A 431 -1.94 18.45 -36.82
CA MET A 431 -2.07 17.01 -36.96
C MET A 431 -0.93 16.43 -37.80
N ARG A 432 -0.45 15.27 -37.34
CA ARG A 432 0.09 14.13 -38.10
C ARG A 432 0.02 14.25 -39.63
N LYS A 433 1.17 14.21 -40.29
CA LYS A 433 1.36 13.58 -41.62
C LYS A 433 2.84 13.28 -41.86
N GLY A 434 3.09 12.11 -42.47
CA GLY A 434 4.39 11.63 -42.93
C GLY A 434 5.02 10.63 -41.95
N GLY A 435 5.38 9.41 -42.29
CA GLY A 435 5.51 8.74 -43.57
C GLY A 435 6.52 7.61 -43.34
N MET A 436 6.14 6.38 -43.67
CA MET A 436 7.07 5.23 -43.62
C MET A 436 8.24 5.46 -44.58
N PRO A 437 9.39 4.82 -44.32
CA PRO A 437 9.91 3.94 -45.35
C PRO A 437 10.22 2.53 -44.84
N ALA A 438 10.06 1.60 -45.77
CA ALA A 438 10.43 0.20 -45.68
C ALA A 438 11.87 -0.03 -46.13
N THR A 439 12.56 -0.95 -45.45
CA THR A 439 13.67 -1.81 -45.92
C THR A 439 13.79 -2.90 -44.84
N SER A 440 13.35 -4.15 -45.00
CA SER A 440 13.81 -5.25 -45.86
C SER A 440 15.22 -5.77 -45.55
N GLN A 441 15.26 -7.07 -45.19
CA GLN A 441 16.40 -8.01 -45.21
C GLN A 441 17.45 -7.76 -44.12
N GLY A 442 17.95 -8.74 -43.38
CA GLY A 442 17.89 -10.20 -43.43
C GLY A 442 19.13 -10.69 -42.68
N ASN A 443 19.02 -11.67 -41.79
CA ASN A 443 20.02 -12.73 -41.68
C ASN A 443 19.60 -13.79 -40.66
N GLU A 444 19.61 -15.00 -41.19
CA GLU A 444 19.70 -16.28 -40.50
C GLU A 444 20.96 -16.33 -39.62
N ALA A 445 20.88 -17.03 -38.49
CA ALA A 445 21.53 -18.33 -38.31
C ALA A 445 21.97 -18.59 -36.86
N SER A 446 21.80 -19.85 -36.49
CA SER A 446 22.64 -20.65 -35.58
C SER A 446 22.63 -20.36 -34.08
N ASN A 447 21.85 -21.19 -33.38
CA ASN A 447 22.29 -21.88 -32.16
C ASN A 447 23.61 -22.63 -32.41
N PRO A 448 24.45 -22.82 -31.37
CA PRO A 448 24.57 -24.17 -30.85
C PRO A 448 24.65 -24.30 -29.31
N GLU A 449 24.05 -25.41 -28.89
CA GLU A 449 24.37 -26.34 -27.79
C GLU A 449 25.48 -26.05 -26.75
N SER A 450 25.07 -26.35 -25.50
CA SER A 450 25.77 -27.13 -24.48
C SER A 450 26.97 -26.52 -23.74
N ALA A 451 26.90 -26.49 -22.40
CA ALA A 451 27.55 -27.50 -21.56
C ALA A 451 27.54 -27.12 -20.05
N ALA A 452 27.38 -28.17 -19.24
CA ALA A 452 28.06 -28.43 -17.96
C ALA A 452 27.71 -27.61 -16.69
N GLU A 453 26.99 -28.30 -15.80
CA GLU A 453 27.45 -28.71 -14.46
C GLU A 453 28.40 -27.77 -13.68
N SER A 454 27.93 -27.26 -12.54
CA SER A 454 28.69 -27.38 -11.29
C SER A 454 27.78 -27.26 -10.08
N GLY A 455 27.61 -28.37 -9.38
CA GLY A 455 27.04 -28.40 -8.04
C GLY A 455 28.03 -27.84 -7.01
N LYS A 456 27.49 -27.12 -6.02
CA LYS A 456 28.12 -26.99 -4.70
C LYS A 456 27.06 -27.15 -3.61
N PRO A 457 27.33 -27.96 -2.56
CA PRO A 457 26.39 -28.22 -1.49
C PRO A 457 26.43 -27.09 -0.46
N ILE A 458 25.26 -26.66 0.01
CA ILE A 458 25.15 -25.83 1.22
C ILE A 458 25.08 -26.77 2.42
N ALA A 459 26.09 -26.65 3.27
CA ALA A 459 26.28 -27.43 4.47
C ALA A 459 25.15 -27.16 5.49
N LYS A 460 24.63 -28.26 6.05
CA LYS A 460 23.83 -28.29 7.27
C LYS A 460 24.74 -27.96 8.46
N THR A 461 24.44 -26.92 9.22
CA THR A 461 24.98 -26.76 10.59
C THR A 461 23.96 -27.27 11.60
N ALA A 462 24.46 -28.19 12.41
CA ALA A 462 23.73 -28.97 13.38
C ALA A 462 23.36 -28.18 14.65
N SER A 463 22.27 -28.65 15.22
CA SER A 463 21.79 -28.47 16.59
C SER A 463 22.92 -28.54 17.63
N LYS A 464 22.92 -27.60 18.58
CA LYS A 464 23.51 -27.77 19.91
C LYS A 464 22.40 -27.75 20.95
N THR A 465 22.05 -28.95 21.39
CA THR A 465 21.41 -29.24 22.67
C THR A 465 22.32 -28.82 23.81
N HIS A 466 21.81 -28.03 24.76
CA HIS A 466 22.28 -28.02 26.14
C HIS A 466 21.08 -28.23 27.07
N HIS A 467 21.39 -28.96 28.13
CA HIS A 467 20.54 -29.61 29.12
C HIS A 467 19.36 -28.82 29.67
#